data_AF-A0A395IGU9-F1
#
_entry.id   AF-A0A395IGU9-F1
#
_cell.length_a   1.000
_cell.length_b   1.000
_cell.length_c   1.000
_cell.angle_alpha   90.00
_cell.angle_beta   90.00
_cell.angle_gamma   90.00
#
_symmetry.space_group_name_H-M   'P 1'
#
loop_
_entity.id
_entity.type
_entity.pdbx_description
1 polymer ?
#
loop_
_entity_poly.entity_id
_entity_poly.type
_entity_poly.pdbx_seq_one_letter_code
_entity_poly.pdbx_strand_id
1 'polypeptide(L)'
;MEHTPSLPSKYNEGTLRASLLVALADIEHQCPGYYVFIWQYDGQTTPECSHKAAAGRFEVSASERLFSRSYRFDYVLVTQGRIFYRGNKNRGMLVFSQGAHVNGDEIIFPPNIAVLTKPSAGDLDPANWMRQLRQQHPGYLHLSAFTIPGTHNSAAVVGQVQPLPGYVFVPAVKLFALEMAECQTASVAEQLRMGVRFLDLRTSGADLRLRHGRVGLRHDLPHVLGVISTFLDEHPDETVLVRIKRDMQSLTGDRQEETEKTRRAVEDCLGRFARAYTDTTDPTLAACRGKMILLGHAKGQKGIPLCYDRDGAPGIRWDYSDREVRWQAVQRTLQWIVGRSDNRDHRWYSIGCNSYHVPGGSYWGIYKALINHSFLSPKQHADYTNWHLSNYLTHHLWERRHRLGVVKVDFVYPYLTKQLILTNFE
;
A
#
# COMPACT_ATOMS: atom_id res chain seq x y z
N MET A 1 12.61 27.77 -0.29
CA MET A 1 12.60 27.62 -1.76
C MET A 1 11.24 27.05 -2.13
N GLU A 2 10.55 27.58 -3.14
CA GLU A 2 9.33 26.95 -3.65
C GLU A 2 9.71 25.53 -4.15
N HIS A 3 9.17 24.50 -3.51
CA HIS A 3 9.37 23.10 -3.91
C HIS A 3 8.49 22.81 -5.13
N THR A 4 8.88 23.37 -6.28
CA THR A 4 8.20 23.10 -7.54
C THR A 4 8.82 21.84 -8.17
N PRO A 5 8.06 20.74 -8.29
CA PRO A 5 8.58 19.51 -8.89
C PRO A 5 8.93 19.72 -10.37
N SER A 6 9.98 19.04 -10.82
CA SER A 6 10.34 18.94 -12.23
C SER A 6 9.49 17.84 -12.88
N LEU A 7 8.43 18.25 -13.57
CA LEU A 7 7.52 17.33 -14.26
C LEU A 7 7.92 17.15 -15.73
N PRO A 8 7.69 15.97 -16.34
CA PRO A 8 7.84 15.79 -17.77
C PRO A 8 6.87 16.72 -18.52
N SER A 9 7.17 16.99 -19.79
CA SER A 9 6.29 17.80 -20.65
C SER A 9 4.88 17.20 -20.76
N LYS A 10 4.77 15.86 -20.70
CA LYS A 10 3.50 15.14 -20.78
C LYS A 10 3.57 13.75 -20.14
N TYR A 11 2.57 13.39 -19.34
CA TYR A 11 2.36 12.01 -18.87
C TYR A 11 1.53 11.20 -19.86
N ASN A 12 1.84 9.92 -20.08
CA ASN A 12 1.16 9.07 -21.08
C ASN A 12 1.18 7.58 -20.70
N GLU A 13 0.51 7.23 -19.61
CA GLU A 13 0.40 5.86 -19.10
C GLU A 13 -0.77 5.08 -19.74
N GLY A 14 -1.18 5.49 -20.95
CA GLY A 14 -2.26 4.90 -21.74
C GLY A 14 -3.67 5.31 -21.31
N THR A 15 -3.93 5.48 -20.00
CA THR A 15 -5.22 5.93 -19.46
C THR A 15 -5.06 7.25 -18.73
N LEU A 16 -6.14 8.05 -18.67
CA LEU A 16 -6.14 9.32 -17.97
C LEU A 16 -5.86 9.10 -16.48
N ARG A 17 -6.56 8.14 -15.86
CA ARG A 17 -6.42 7.82 -14.44
C ARG A 17 -5.01 7.35 -14.09
N ALA A 18 -4.44 6.41 -14.86
CA ALA A 18 -3.08 5.91 -14.59
C ALA A 18 -2.06 7.05 -14.71
N SER A 19 -2.18 7.89 -15.74
CA SER A 19 -1.29 9.02 -15.93
C SER A 19 -1.38 10.05 -14.80
N LEU A 20 -2.59 10.30 -14.27
CA LEU A 20 -2.77 11.19 -13.12
C LEU A 20 -2.21 10.60 -11.83
N LEU A 21 -2.35 9.29 -11.62
CA LEU A 21 -1.78 8.62 -10.44
C LEU A 21 -0.26 8.50 -10.51
N VAL A 22 0.33 8.33 -11.70
CA VAL A 22 1.79 8.43 -11.90
C VAL A 22 2.25 9.87 -11.68
N ALA A 23 1.55 10.87 -12.21
CA ALA A 23 1.87 12.27 -11.93
C ALA A 23 1.79 12.61 -10.44
N LEU A 24 0.76 12.10 -9.74
CA LEU A 24 0.67 12.20 -8.28
C LEU A 24 1.91 11.60 -7.60
N ALA A 25 2.26 10.36 -7.95
CA ALA A 25 3.40 9.65 -7.35
C ALA A 25 4.72 10.39 -7.61
N ASP A 26 4.96 10.89 -8.82
CA ASP A 26 6.15 11.65 -9.18
C ASP A 26 6.25 12.96 -8.39
N ILE A 27 5.12 13.67 -8.21
CA ILE A 27 5.07 14.88 -7.38
C ILE A 27 5.36 14.54 -5.91
N GLU A 28 4.72 13.50 -5.36
CA GLU A 28 4.93 13.06 -3.97
C GLU A 28 6.39 12.63 -3.72
N HIS A 29 7.03 11.99 -4.70
CA HIS A 29 8.43 11.60 -4.65
C HIS A 29 9.37 12.81 -4.57
N GLN A 30 9.12 13.83 -5.40
CA GLN A 30 9.96 15.03 -5.48
C GLN A 30 9.69 16.04 -4.35
N CYS A 31 8.49 15.99 -3.77
CA CYS A 31 8.06 16.89 -2.71
C CYS A 31 7.65 16.11 -1.45
N PRO A 32 8.60 15.39 -0.80
CA PRO A 32 8.30 14.64 0.42
C PRO A 32 7.80 15.57 1.53
N GLY A 33 6.79 15.13 2.27
CA GLY A 33 6.17 15.90 3.35
C GLY A 33 5.08 16.88 2.90
N TYR A 34 4.79 16.95 1.60
CA TYR A 34 3.64 17.68 1.06
C TYR A 34 2.54 16.73 0.61
N TYR A 35 1.29 17.17 0.79
CA TYR A 35 0.13 16.58 0.16
C TYR A 35 -0.15 17.28 -1.16
N VAL A 36 -0.60 16.51 -2.13
CA VAL A 36 -0.87 16.95 -3.49
C VAL A 36 -2.37 16.86 -3.74
N PHE A 37 -2.92 17.89 -4.39
CA PHE A 37 -4.23 17.84 -5.01
C PHE A 37 -4.11 18.24 -6.48
N ILE A 38 -4.67 17.42 -7.37
CA ILE A 38 -4.65 17.54 -8.81
C ILE A 38 -6.10 17.61 -9.31
N TRP A 39 -6.38 18.60 -10.16
CA TRP A 39 -7.68 18.76 -10.81
C TRP A 39 -7.52 19.13 -12.28
N GLN A 40 -8.53 18.79 -13.08
CA GLN A 40 -8.52 19.18 -14.48
C GLN A 40 -8.62 20.71 -14.59
N TYR A 41 -7.74 21.30 -15.40
CA TYR A 41 -7.84 22.70 -15.74
C TYR A 41 -9.06 22.94 -16.64
N ASP A 42 -10.01 23.74 -16.14
CA ASP A 42 -11.25 24.14 -16.80
C ASP A 42 -11.43 25.67 -16.86
N GLY A 43 -10.37 26.43 -16.58
CA GLY A 43 -10.38 27.89 -16.56
C GLY A 43 -10.90 28.52 -15.25
N GLN A 44 -11.24 27.70 -14.24
CA GLN A 44 -11.64 28.20 -12.93
C GLN A 44 -10.47 28.67 -12.06
N THR A 45 -10.79 29.42 -11.00
CA THR A 45 -9.82 29.88 -10.01
C THR A 45 -9.18 28.73 -9.24
N THR A 46 -7.91 28.91 -8.87
CA THR A 46 -7.18 27.95 -8.02
C THR A 46 -7.96 27.68 -6.74
N PRO A 47 -8.00 26.42 -6.24
CA PRO A 47 -8.66 26.08 -4.98
C PRO A 47 -8.18 26.96 -3.82
N GLU A 48 -9.09 27.31 -2.92
CA GLU A 48 -8.73 28.00 -1.68
C GLU A 48 -8.01 27.01 -0.76
N CYS A 49 -6.84 27.38 -0.26
CA CYS A 49 -5.96 26.47 0.49
C CYS A 49 -5.50 27.11 1.79
N SER A 50 -5.65 26.39 2.90
CA SER A 50 -5.21 26.85 4.23
C SER A 50 -3.68 26.91 4.40
N HIS A 51 -2.93 25.99 3.77
CA HIS A 51 -1.47 25.92 3.87
C HIS A 51 -0.81 25.65 2.51
N LYS A 52 -1.07 26.51 1.52
CA LYS A 52 -0.49 26.39 0.17
C LYS A 52 1.03 26.58 0.22
N ALA A 53 1.76 25.64 -0.37
CA ALA A 53 3.21 25.69 -0.49
C ALA A 53 3.67 25.99 -1.92
N ALA A 54 3.06 25.35 -2.91
CA ALA A 54 3.34 25.56 -4.33
C ALA A 54 2.12 25.18 -5.17
N ALA A 55 2.12 25.56 -6.45
CA ALA A 55 1.16 25.09 -7.43
C ALA A 55 1.80 25.08 -8.82
N GLY A 56 1.23 24.31 -9.73
CA GLY A 56 1.71 24.27 -11.11
C GLY A 56 0.73 23.58 -12.03
N ARG A 57 1.18 23.34 -13.26
CA ARG A 57 0.39 22.74 -14.34
C ARG A 57 1.21 21.72 -15.10
N PHE A 58 0.54 20.69 -15.60
CA PHE A 58 1.12 19.70 -16.51
C PHE A 58 0.08 19.19 -17.51
N GLU A 59 0.55 18.45 -18.51
CA GLU A 59 -0.31 17.83 -19.52
C GLU A 59 -0.34 16.30 -19.38
N VAL A 60 -1.50 15.73 -19.69
CA VAL A 60 -1.73 14.29 -19.73
C VAL A 60 -2.24 13.89 -21.11
N SER A 61 -1.69 12.82 -21.66
CA SER A 61 -2.20 12.13 -22.83
C SER A 61 -3.01 10.92 -22.40
N ALA A 62 -4.22 10.76 -22.92
CA ALA A 62 -4.98 9.52 -22.77
C ALA A 62 -5.29 8.93 -24.14
N SER A 63 -5.01 7.63 -24.31
CA SER A 63 -5.27 6.86 -25.53
C SER A 63 -6.38 5.83 -25.31
N GLU A 64 -7.40 6.18 -24.51
CA GLU A 64 -8.53 5.30 -24.19
C GLU A 64 -9.50 5.10 -25.37
N ARG A 65 -9.37 5.90 -26.43
CA ARG A 65 -10.17 5.87 -27.66
C ARG A 65 -9.24 5.75 -28.89
N LEU A 66 -9.83 5.62 -30.08
CA LEU A 66 -9.11 5.56 -31.37
C LEU A 66 -8.10 6.70 -31.60
N PHE A 67 -8.30 7.86 -30.95
CA PHE A 67 -7.39 9.00 -31.03
C PHE A 67 -6.93 9.42 -29.64
N SER A 68 -5.64 9.74 -29.51
CA SER A 68 -5.09 10.31 -28.28
C SER A 68 -5.64 11.71 -28.05
N ARG A 69 -6.07 12.01 -26.82
CA ARG A 69 -6.46 13.36 -26.40
C ARG A 69 -5.49 13.88 -25.35
N SER A 70 -5.18 15.17 -25.43
CA SER A 70 -4.41 15.89 -24.41
C SER A 70 -5.36 16.62 -23.46
N TYR A 71 -5.03 16.59 -22.18
CA TYR A 71 -5.74 17.26 -21.11
C TYR A 71 -4.74 18.05 -20.27
N ARG A 72 -5.15 19.22 -19.77
CA ARG A 72 -4.34 20.02 -18.85
C ARG A 72 -4.83 19.82 -17.43
N PHE A 73 -3.90 19.69 -16.51
CA PHE A 73 -4.16 19.51 -15.09
C PHE A 73 -3.34 20.51 -14.30
N ASP A 74 -3.98 21.08 -13.29
CA ASP A 74 -3.31 21.89 -12.29
C ASP A 74 -3.11 21.06 -11.02
N TYR A 75 -2.06 21.39 -10.27
CA TYR A 75 -1.83 20.83 -8.95
C TYR A 75 -1.55 21.91 -7.92
N VAL A 76 -1.80 21.58 -6.66
CA VAL A 76 -1.40 22.37 -5.51
C VAL A 76 -0.75 21.47 -4.48
N LEU A 77 0.32 21.97 -3.86
CA LEU A 77 0.98 21.36 -2.72
C LEU A 77 0.51 22.04 -1.44
N VAL A 78 0.10 21.24 -0.46
CA VAL A 78 -0.24 21.71 0.88
C VAL A 78 0.53 20.91 1.92
N THR A 79 0.97 21.53 3.01
CA THR A 79 1.67 20.81 4.09
C THR A 79 0.72 20.12 5.07
N GLN A 80 -0.52 20.62 5.16
CA GLN A 80 -1.61 20.10 5.97
C GLN A 80 -2.91 20.86 5.67
N GLY A 81 -4.01 20.44 6.29
CA GLY A 81 -5.21 21.24 6.40
C GLY A 81 -6.21 21.03 5.26
N ARG A 82 -6.96 22.09 4.96
CA ARG A 82 -8.14 22.05 4.08
C ARG A 82 -7.87 22.72 2.74
N ILE A 83 -8.40 22.11 1.70
CA ILE A 83 -8.58 22.69 0.37
C ILE A 83 -10.08 22.80 0.10
N PHE A 84 -10.57 23.98 -0.28
CA PHE A 84 -11.92 24.16 -0.77
C PHE A 84 -11.92 24.23 -2.30
N TYR A 85 -12.60 23.27 -2.92
CA TYR A 85 -12.71 23.15 -4.38
C TYR A 85 -14.17 23.05 -4.82
N ARG A 86 -14.64 24.13 -5.48
CA ARG A 86 -16.00 24.26 -6.02
C ARG A 86 -16.09 23.96 -7.52
N GLY A 87 -14.99 23.56 -8.14
CA GLY A 87 -14.92 23.37 -9.59
C GLY A 87 -15.48 22.07 -10.11
N ASN A 88 -15.14 21.72 -11.35
CA ASN A 88 -15.64 20.50 -11.95
C ASN A 88 -15.18 19.26 -11.16
N LYS A 89 -16.12 18.65 -10.45
CA LYS A 89 -15.86 17.47 -9.60
C LYS A 89 -16.06 16.15 -10.31
N ASN A 90 -15.85 16.09 -11.63
CA ASN A 90 -15.87 14.82 -12.31
C ASN A 90 -14.85 13.87 -11.63
N ARG A 91 -15.37 12.86 -10.91
CA ARG A 91 -14.58 12.07 -9.94
C ARG A 91 -13.40 11.34 -10.58
N GLY A 92 -13.43 11.09 -11.89
CA GLY A 92 -12.32 10.50 -12.63
C GLY A 92 -11.17 11.47 -12.95
N MET A 93 -11.33 12.76 -12.66
CA MET A 93 -10.38 13.83 -13.02
C MET A 93 -9.85 14.60 -11.81
N LEU A 94 -10.20 14.14 -10.60
CA LEU A 94 -9.68 14.62 -9.34
C LEU A 94 -8.80 13.54 -8.71
N VAL A 95 -7.55 13.89 -8.39
CA VAL A 95 -6.60 13.00 -7.75
C VAL A 95 -5.95 13.74 -6.60
N PHE A 96 -5.82 13.08 -5.45
CA PHE A 96 -5.21 13.66 -4.25
C PHE A 96 -4.38 12.62 -3.51
N SER A 97 -3.43 13.09 -2.72
CA SER A 97 -2.62 12.27 -1.82
C SER A 97 -3.48 11.42 -0.91
N GLN A 98 -2.96 10.23 -0.59
CA GLN A 98 -3.58 9.32 0.37
C GLN A 98 -3.77 9.96 1.75
N GLY A 99 -4.79 9.47 2.45
CA GLY A 99 -5.17 9.99 3.76
C GLY A 99 -6.00 11.27 3.72
N ALA A 100 -6.39 11.77 2.54
CA ALA A 100 -7.34 12.87 2.45
C ALA A 100 -8.79 12.39 2.61
N HIS A 101 -9.62 13.24 3.21
CA HIS A 101 -11.07 13.04 3.29
C HIS A 101 -11.80 14.09 2.49
N VAL A 102 -12.77 13.66 1.68
CA VAL A 102 -13.59 14.55 0.85
C VAL A 102 -14.97 14.70 1.48
N ASN A 103 -15.30 15.93 1.89
CA ASN A 103 -16.60 16.30 2.43
C ASN A 103 -17.18 17.48 1.63
N GLY A 104 -18.06 17.17 0.67
CA GLY A 104 -18.65 18.19 -0.19
C GLY A 104 -17.60 18.89 -1.06
N ASP A 105 -17.38 20.19 -0.83
CA ASP A 105 -16.36 21.03 -1.49
C ASP A 105 -14.99 20.96 -0.79
N GLU A 106 -14.93 20.36 0.40
CA GLU A 106 -13.74 20.38 1.24
C GLU A 106 -12.94 19.08 1.08
N ILE A 107 -11.63 19.22 0.88
CA ILE A 107 -10.65 18.13 0.93
C ILE A 107 -9.77 18.38 2.14
N ILE A 108 -9.80 17.45 3.08
CA ILE A 108 -9.14 17.55 4.38
C ILE A 108 -7.95 16.59 4.37
N PHE A 109 -6.74 17.13 4.51
CA PHE A 109 -5.53 16.34 4.68
C PHE A 109 -5.20 16.17 6.17
N PRO A 110 -4.46 15.11 6.53
CA PRO A 110 -3.93 14.97 7.88
C PRO A 110 -3.02 16.17 8.25
N PRO A 111 -2.80 16.38 9.56
CA PRO A 111 -1.78 17.31 10.05
C PRO A 111 -0.40 17.03 9.46
N ASN A 112 0.51 18.00 9.59
CA ASN A 112 1.89 17.84 9.16
C ASN A 112 2.53 16.63 9.86
N ILE A 113 3.17 15.72 9.11
CA ILE A 113 3.80 14.51 9.66
C ILE A 113 4.84 14.79 10.75
N ALA A 114 5.45 15.98 10.76
CA ALA A 114 6.37 16.41 11.81
C ALA A 114 5.71 16.53 13.19
N VAL A 115 4.39 16.76 13.27
CA VAL A 115 3.67 16.83 14.55
C VAL A 115 3.40 15.45 15.15
N LEU A 116 3.48 14.38 14.35
CA LEU A 116 3.34 13.01 14.84
C LEU A 116 4.60 12.60 15.62
N THR A 117 4.56 12.79 16.93
CA THR A 117 5.63 12.40 17.85
C THR A 117 5.04 11.73 19.08
N LYS A 118 5.85 10.91 19.73
CA LYS A 118 5.62 10.41 21.09
C LYS A 118 6.84 10.75 21.95
N PRO A 119 6.72 10.90 23.28
CA PRO A 119 7.85 11.26 24.14
C PRO A 119 9.05 10.32 24.00
N SER A 120 8.80 9.00 23.93
CA SER A 120 9.85 8.01 23.68
C SER A 120 10.30 7.99 22.19
N ALA A 121 9.42 8.48 21.31
CA ALA A 121 9.42 8.59 19.85
C ALA A 121 10.00 9.82 19.13
N GLY A 122 10.53 10.84 19.82
CA GLY A 122 10.56 12.23 19.32
C GLY A 122 11.07 12.45 17.89
N ASP A 123 12.31 12.03 17.61
CA ASP A 123 12.98 12.21 16.31
C ASP A 123 12.92 10.94 15.43
N LEU A 124 11.81 10.21 15.49
CA LEU A 124 11.64 8.95 14.75
C LEU A 124 11.78 9.16 13.24
N ASP A 125 12.86 8.61 12.67
CA ASP A 125 13.02 8.41 11.24
C ASP A 125 12.30 7.12 10.80
N PRO A 126 11.24 7.20 9.98
CA PRO A 126 10.54 6.02 9.49
C PRO A 126 11.43 5.06 8.71
N ALA A 127 12.53 5.50 8.10
CA ALA A 127 13.45 4.60 7.40
C ALA A 127 14.32 3.78 8.36
N ASN A 128 14.46 4.18 9.64
CA ASN A 128 15.33 3.56 10.65
C ASN A 128 14.60 3.25 11.98
N TRP A 129 13.29 3.07 11.95
CA TRP A 129 12.49 3.04 13.17
C TRP A 129 12.78 1.84 14.08
N MET A 130 13.19 0.68 13.54
CA MET A 130 13.49 -0.48 14.38
C MET A 130 14.81 -0.29 15.13
N ARG A 131 15.74 0.57 14.65
CA ARG A 131 16.91 1.00 15.45
C ARG A 131 16.47 1.62 16.78
N GLN A 132 15.50 2.53 16.74
CA GLN A 132 15.00 3.21 17.94
C GLN A 132 14.26 2.25 18.88
N LEU A 133 13.46 1.32 18.34
CA LEU A 133 12.84 0.26 19.15
C LEU A 133 13.87 -0.55 19.94
N ARG A 134 15.00 -0.88 19.33
CA ARG A 134 16.06 -1.66 19.99
C ARG A 134 16.80 -0.88 21.07
N GLN A 135 16.81 0.44 21.01
CA GLN A 135 17.39 1.26 22.08
C GLN A 135 16.51 1.24 23.34
N GLN A 136 15.19 1.06 23.17
CA GLN A 136 14.22 1.02 24.28
C GLN A 136 13.94 -0.39 24.78
N HIS A 137 14.10 -1.40 23.92
CA HIS A 137 13.87 -2.79 24.25
C HIS A 137 15.18 -3.58 24.13
N PRO A 138 15.63 -4.29 25.17
CA PRO A 138 16.95 -4.95 25.27
C PRO A 138 17.15 -6.20 24.37
N GLY A 139 16.63 -6.17 23.13
CA GLY A 139 16.95 -7.13 22.07
C GLY A 139 16.33 -8.53 22.20
N TYR A 140 15.77 -8.91 23.35
CA TYR A 140 15.13 -10.22 23.56
C TYR A 140 13.68 -10.30 23.09
N LEU A 141 13.02 -9.17 22.84
CA LEU A 141 11.65 -9.19 22.31
C LEU A 141 11.64 -9.77 20.89
N HIS A 142 10.65 -10.61 20.63
CA HIS A 142 10.45 -11.20 19.33
C HIS A 142 9.82 -10.22 18.35
N LEU A 143 10.06 -10.43 17.06
CA LEU A 143 9.51 -9.57 16.01
C LEU A 143 7.97 -9.54 16.03
N SER A 144 7.35 -10.66 16.42
CA SER A 144 5.91 -10.79 16.64
C SER A 144 5.32 -9.86 17.71
N ALA A 145 6.14 -9.29 18.59
CA ALA A 145 5.72 -8.41 19.69
C ALA A 145 5.44 -6.95 19.26
N PHE A 146 5.55 -6.64 17.97
CA PHE A 146 5.46 -5.28 17.44
C PHE A 146 4.35 -5.13 16.40
N THR A 147 3.82 -3.92 16.30
CA THR A 147 3.07 -3.44 15.14
C THR A 147 4.03 -3.25 13.98
N ILE A 148 3.77 -3.92 12.86
CA ILE A 148 4.60 -3.86 11.66
C ILE A 148 3.73 -3.34 10.51
N PRO A 149 3.98 -2.11 10.01
CA PRO A 149 3.32 -1.61 8.82
C PRO A 149 3.67 -2.47 7.61
N GLY A 150 2.66 -2.85 6.85
CA GLY A 150 2.77 -3.72 5.69
C GLY A 150 1.94 -3.25 4.51
N THR A 151 2.32 -3.73 3.32
CA THR A 151 1.57 -3.47 2.08
C THR A 151 1.01 -4.77 1.50
N HIS A 152 -0.24 -4.70 1.03
CA HIS A 152 -0.85 -5.75 0.23
C HIS A 152 -0.40 -5.61 -1.23
N ASN A 153 -0.05 -6.73 -1.87
CA ASN A 153 0.52 -6.76 -3.23
C ASN A 153 1.55 -5.66 -3.47
N SER A 154 2.63 -5.67 -2.69
CA SER A 154 3.55 -4.54 -2.54
C SER A 154 4.17 -4.05 -3.86
N ALA A 155 4.35 -4.95 -4.83
CA ALA A 155 4.92 -4.62 -6.14
C ALA A 155 3.87 -4.22 -7.19
N ALA A 156 2.58 -4.21 -6.85
CA ALA A 156 1.51 -3.85 -7.77
C ALA A 156 1.32 -2.33 -7.82
N VAL A 157 2.37 -1.67 -8.32
CA VAL A 157 2.51 -0.22 -8.36
C VAL A 157 1.78 0.34 -9.58
N VAL A 158 1.09 1.47 -9.42
CA VAL A 158 0.50 2.24 -10.54
C VAL A 158 1.53 2.46 -11.64
N GLY A 159 1.12 2.26 -12.90
CA GLY A 159 2.01 2.37 -14.06
C GLY A 159 2.99 1.20 -14.25
N GLN A 160 3.06 0.27 -13.29
CA GLN A 160 3.87 -0.96 -13.37
C GLN A 160 3.04 -2.23 -13.52
N VAL A 161 1.72 -2.08 -13.68
CA VAL A 161 0.77 -3.16 -13.93
C VAL A 161 0.70 -3.45 -15.44
N GLN A 162 0.82 -4.72 -15.81
CA GLN A 162 0.90 -5.19 -17.20
C GLN A 162 -0.21 -6.22 -17.48
N PRO A 163 -1.41 -5.78 -17.91
CA PRO A 163 -2.50 -6.66 -18.32
C PRO A 163 -2.09 -7.55 -19.50
N LEU A 164 -2.64 -8.77 -19.55
CA LEU A 164 -2.40 -9.69 -20.66
C LEU A 164 -2.94 -9.10 -21.98
N PRO A 165 -2.30 -9.36 -23.14
CA PRO A 165 -2.70 -8.82 -24.44
C PRO A 165 -4.20 -9.01 -24.76
N GLY A 166 -4.78 -10.14 -24.36
CA GLY A 166 -6.21 -10.43 -24.55
C GLY A 166 -7.17 -9.47 -23.83
N TYR A 167 -6.75 -8.82 -22.74
CA TYR A 167 -7.56 -7.81 -22.03
C TYR A 167 -7.55 -6.45 -22.73
N VAL A 168 -6.58 -6.23 -23.63
CA VAL A 168 -6.30 -4.92 -24.24
C VAL A 168 -7.26 -4.62 -25.40
N PHE A 169 -7.92 -5.63 -25.97
CA PHE A 169 -8.83 -5.47 -27.10
C PHE A 169 -10.20 -4.86 -26.73
N VAL A 170 -10.55 -4.80 -25.44
CA VAL A 170 -11.80 -4.19 -24.97
C VAL A 170 -11.46 -3.09 -23.95
N PRO A 171 -11.62 -1.80 -24.27
CA PRO A 171 -11.18 -0.69 -23.42
C PRO A 171 -11.69 -0.75 -21.97
N ALA A 172 -12.97 -1.08 -21.77
CA ALA A 172 -13.56 -1.20 -20.43
C ALA A 172 -12.91 -2.33 -19.60
N VAL A 173 -12.54 -3.44 -20.25
CA VAL A 173 -11.87 -4.58 -19.59
C VAL A 173 -10.42 -4.24 -19.27
N LYS A 174 -9.72 -3.53 -20.17
CA LYS A 174 -8.36 -3.04 -19.91
C LYS A 174 -8.33 -2.10 -18.70
N LEU A 175 -9.23 -1.11 -18.67
CA LEU A 175 -9.35 -0.15 -17.57
C LEU A 175 -9.62 -0.86 -16.25
N PHE A 176 -10.62 -1.75 -16.24
CA PHE A 176 -10.91 -2.57 -15.08
C PHE A 176 -9.70 -3.38 -14.61
N ALA A 177 -8.98 -4.06 -15.51
CA ALA A 177 -7.82 -4.87 -15.15
C ALA A 177 -6.69 -4.05 -14.52
N LEU A 178 -6.46 -2.82 -15.02
CA LEU A 178 -5.49 -1.90 -14.42
C LEU A 178 -5.96 -1.45 -13.03
N GLU A 179 -7.16 -0.89 -12.92
CA GLU A 179 -7.67 -0.33 -11.67
C GLU A 179 -7.79 -1.36 -10.55
N MET A 180 -8.11 -2.61 -10.88
CA MET A 180 -8.25 -3.69 -9.91
C MET A 180 -6.93 -4.32 -9.49
N ALA A 181 -5.89 -4.19 -10.31
CA ALA A 181 -4.58 -4.76 -10.03
C ALA A 181 -3.62 -3.77 -9.38
N GLU A 182 -3.87 -2.47 -9.47
CA GLU A 182 -3.08 -1.45 -8.77
C GLU A 182 -3.40 -1.43 -7.27
N CYS A 183 -2.38 -1.61 -6.45
CA CYS A 183 -2.50 -1.62 -4.99
C CYS A 183 -1.62 -0.55 -4.32
N GLN A 184 -0.62 0.01 -4.99
CA GLN A 184 0.31 0.99 -4.41
C GLN A 184 0.65 2.10 -5.42
N THR A 185 0.89 3.34 -4.97
CA THR A 185 1.53 4.40 -5.78
C THR A 185 3.04 4.43 -5.58
N ALA A 186 3.51 4.16 -4.37
CA ALA A 186 4.92 4.09 -4.03
C ALA A 186 5.57 2.78 -4.52
N SER A 187 6.78 2.86 -5.07
CA SER A 187 7.66 1.73 -5.33
C SER A 187 8.05 1.00 -4.04
N VAL A 188 8.55 -0.24 -4.14
CA VAL A 188 8.99 -1.00 -2.96
C VAL A 188 10.09 -0.25 -2.20
N ALA A 189 11.01 0.42 -2.89
CA ALA A 189 12.06 1.21 -2.24
C ALA A 189 11.48 2.37 -1.42
N GLU A 190 10.49 3.08 -1.97
CA GLU A 190 9.82 4.18 -1.28
C GLU A 190 8.98 3.67 -0.10
N GLN A 191 8.25 2.55 -0.26
CA GLN A 191 7.52 1.91 0.83
C GLN A 191 8.44 1.63 2.02
N LEU A 192 9.64 1.07 1.77
CA LEU A 192 10.64 0.80 2.80
C LEU A 192 11.12 2.10 3.47
N ARG A 193 11.40 3.16 2.71
CA ARG A 193 11.79 4.47 3.27
C ARG A 193 10.66 5.14 4.07
N MET A 194 9.39 4.89 3.73
CA MET A 194 8.25 5.34 4.52
C MET A 194 8.06 4.55 5.84
N GLY A 195 8.79 3.43 6.00
CA GLY A 195 8.78 2.61 7.22
C GLY A 195 8.00 1.29 7.12
N VAL A 196 7.54 0.91 5.92
CA VAL A 196 6.98 -0.43 5.67
C VAL A 196 8.04 -1.49 5.94
N ARG A 197 7.67 -2.55 6.66
CA ARG A 197 8.57 -3.68 6.99
C ARG A 197 7.95 -5.05 6.74
N PHE A 198 6.74 -5.07 6.16
CA PHE A 198 6.11 -6.29 5.64
C PHE A 198 5.70 -6.09 4.18
N LEU A 199 6.14 -7.02 3.32
CA LEU A 199 5.84 -7.00 1.90
C LEU A 199 5.09 -8.28 1.48
N ASP A 200 3.91 -8.15 0.87
CA ASP A 200 3.15 -9.24 0.23
C ASP A 200 3.52 -9.31 -1.25
N LEU A 201 4.46 -10.21 -1.58
CA LEU A 201 4.93 -10.45 -2.94
C LEU A 201 4.23 -11.69 -3.52
N ARG A 202 3.70 -11.57 -4.73
CA ARG A 202 2.91 -12.63 -5.35
C ARG A 202 3.47 -13.02 -6.70
N THR A 203 3.70 -14.30 -6.93
CA THR A 203 4.37 -14.84 -8.11
C THR A 203 3.45 -15.74 -8.94
N SER A 204 3.73 -15.92 -10.24
CA SER A 204 3.06 -16.94 -11.08
C SER A 204 3.40 -18.38 -10.70
N GLY A 205 4.50 -18.59 -9.96
CA GLY A 205 5.05 -19.90 -9.65
C GLY A 205 6.56 -19.91 -9.88
N ALA A 206 7.07 -20.94 -10.56
CA ALA A 206 8.50 -21.23 -10.65
C ALA A 206 9.29 -20.26 -11.54
N ASP A 207 8.64 -19.47 -12.38
CA ASP A 207 9.25 -18.40 -13.19
C ASP A 207 9.44 -17.10 -12.41
N LEU A 208 8.92 -17.04 -11.17
CA LEU A 208 9.11 -15.96 -10.21
C LEU A 208 8.69 -14.56 -10.70
N ARG A 209 7.90 -14.47 -11.78
CA ARG A 209 7.31 -13.21 -12.25
C ARG A 209 6.29 -12.72 -11.25
N LEU A 210 6.31 -11.43 -10.90
CA LEU A 210 5.34 -10.88 -9.96
C LEU A 210 4.01 -10.58 -10.65
N ARG A 211 2.91 -10.84 -9.95
CA ARG A 211 1.53 -10.77 -10.50
C ARG A 211 0.53 -10.35 -9.43
N HIS A 212 -0.58 -9.75 -9.85
CA HIS A 212 -1.79 -9.61 -9.04
C HIS A 212 -2.94 -10.36 -9.71
N GLY A 213 -3.31 -11.51 -9.14
CA GLY A 213 -4.19 -12.44 -9.85
C GLY A 213 -3.64 -12.75 -11.25
N ARG A 214 -4.47 -12.52 -12.28
CA ARG A 214 -4.12 -12.80 -13.68
C ARG A 214 -3.26 -11.71 -14.35
N VAL A 215 -3.01 -10.60 -13.67
CA VAL A 215 -2.32 -9.44 -14.24
C VAL A 215 -0.83 -9.50 -13.88
N GLY A 216 0.04 -9.37 -14.88
CA GLY A 216 1.49 -9.33 -14.66
C GLY A 216 1.92 -7.99 -14.08
N LEU A 217 3.06 -7.97 -13.39
CA LEU A 217 3.70 -6.76 -12.91
C LEU A 217 5.06 -6.60 -13.58
N ARG A 218 5.58 -5.38 -13.64
CA ARG A 218 6.82 -5.02 -14.35
C ARG A 218 8.05 -5.82 -13.90
N HIS A 219 8.13 -6.11 -12.59
CA HIS A 219 9.31 -6.69 -11.97
C HIS A 219 9.09 -8.16 -11.60
N ASP A 220 10.19 -8.88 -11.39
CA ASP A 220 10.20 -10.24 -10.86
C ASP A 220 10.67 -10.27 -9.41
N LEU A 221 10.55 -11.43 -8.76
CA LEU A 221 10.97 -11.61 -7.38
C LEU A 221 12.46 -11.29 -7.16
N PRO A 222 13.43 -11.77 -7.98
CA PRO A 222 14.84 -11.43 -7.81
C PRO A 222 15.09 -9.92 -7.78
N HIS A 223 14.45 -9.15 -8.67
CA HIS A 223 14.59 -7.69 -8.69
C HIS A 223 14.14 -7.07 -7.36
N VAL A 224 12.95 -7.43 -6.86
CA VAL A 224 12.41 -6.86 -5.63
C VAL A 224 13.22 -7.29 -4.40
N LEU A 225 13.71 -8.54 -4.35
CA LEU A 225 14.63 -8.97 -3.29
C LEU A 225 15.96 -8.18 -3.34
N GLY A 226 16.44 -7.81 -4.54
CA GLY A 226 17.56 -6.90 -4.72
C GLY A 226 17.31 -5.52 -4.10
N VAL A 227 16.13 -4.94 -4.35
CA VAL A 227 15.73 -3.65 -3.73
C VAL A 227 15.71 -3.73 -2.21
N ILE A 228 15.15 -4.81 -1.65
CA ILE A 228 15.13 -5.04 -0.20
C ILE A 228 16.56 -5.20 0.34
N SER A 229 17.42 -5.91 -0.40
CA SER A 229 18.83 -6.10 -0.07
C SER A 229 19.57 -4.75 0.00
N THR A 230 19.42 -3.89 -1.01
CA THR A 230 20.01 -2.53 -1.00
C THR A 230 19.52 -1.71 0.19
N PHE A 231 18.21 -1.72 0.46
CA PHE A 231 17.65 -1.02 1.61
C PHE A 231 18.26 -1.50 2.94
N LEU A 232 18.42 -2.82 3.12
CA LEU A 232 19.02 -3.38 4.33
C LEU A 232 20.55 -3.14 4.42
N ASP A 233 21.22 -2.79 3.32
CA ASP A 233 22.61 -2.30 3.35
C ASP A 233 22.68 -0.84 3.83
N GLU A 234 21.76 -0.01 3.35
CA GLU A 234 21.62 1.39 3.79
C GLU A 234 21.13 1.50 5.24
N HIS A 235 20.34 0.51 5.70
CA HIS A 235 19.66 0.50 6.99
C HIS A 235 19.90 -0.83 7.73
N PRO A 236 21.14 -1.10 8.20
CA PRO A 236 21.53 -2.42 8.72
C PRO A 236 20.82 -2.81 10.00
N ASP A 237 20.27 -1.85 10.76
CA ASP A 237 19.43 -2.13 11.92
C ASP A 237 18.04 -2.64 11.54
N GLU A 238 17.56 -2.48 10.32
CA GLU A 238 16.20 -2.86 9.96
C GLU A 238 16.07 -4.35 9.62
N THR A 239 14.84 -4.84 9.52
CA THR A 239 14.52 -6.18 9.01
C THR A 239 13.28 -6.12 8.15
N VAL A 240 13.17 -6.95 7.11
CA VAL A 240 12.00 -6.95 6.24
C VAL A 240 11.36 -8.33 6.24
N LEU A 241 10.09 -8.38 6.65
CA LEU A 241 9.22 -9.54 6.49
C LEU A 241 8.78 -9.66 5.03
N VAL A 242 9.11 -10.78 4.41
CA VAL A 242 8.76 -11.05 3.01
C VAL A 242 7.83 -12.25 2.96
N ARG A 243 6.57 -11.98 2.60
CA ARG A 243 5.60 -13.03 2.29
C ARG A 243 5.60 -13.25 0.79
N ILE A 244 5.91 -14.47 0.36
CA ILE A 244 5.93 -14.83 -1.05
C ILE A 244 4.83 -15.85 -1.29
N LYS A 245 3.86 -15.54 -2.14
CA LYS A 245 2.72 -16.43 -2.42
C LYS A 245 2.58 -16.69 -3.92
N ARG A 246 2.15 -17.89 -4.30
CA ARG A 246 1.66 -18.15 -5.65
C ARG A 246 0.28 -17.54 -5.90
N ASP A 247 0.12 -16.84 -7.03
CA ASP A 247 -1.16 -16.28 -7.49
C ASP A 247 -1.61 -16.86 -8.84
N MET A 248 -2.80 -16.49 -9.30
CA MET A 248 -3.49 -17.09 -10.46
C MET A 248 -2.70 -16.95 -11.76
N GLN A 249 -2.30 -18.06 -12.39
CA GLN A 249 -1.57 -18.04 -13.67
C GLN A 249 -2.48 -18.25 -14.91
N SER A 250 -3.60 -18.99 -14.81
CA SER A 250 -4.42 -19.38 -15.98
C SER A 250 -5.68 -18.54 -16.19
N LEU A 251 -6.19 -18.59 -17.42
CA LEU A 251 -7.49 -18.01 -17.82
C LEU A 251 -8.69 -18.81 -17.28
N THR A 252 -8.47 -20.06 -16.86
CA THR A 252 -9.51 -21.04 -16.45
C THR A 252 -9.87 -21.02 -14.98
N GLY A 253 -9.26 -20.14 -14.17
CA GLY A 253 -9.96 -19.56 -13.02
C GLY A 253 -9.56 -19.98 -11.61
N ASP A 254 -8.50 -20.76 -11.39
CA ASP A 254 -8.18 -21.19 -10.02
C ASP A 254 -6.91 -20.56 -9.46
N ARG A 255 -7.00 -20.08 -8.20
CA ARG A 255 -5.82 -19.83 -7.35
C ARG A 255 -5.09 -21.16 -7.24
N GLN A 256 -3.94 -21.25 -7.90
CA GLN A 256 -3.19 -22.50 -7.87
C GLN A 256 -2.49 -22.63 -6.52
N GLU A 257 -2.62 -23.81 -5.93
CA GLU A 257 -1.87 -24.15 -4.73
C GLU A 257 -0.36 -24.05 -5.00
N GLU A 258 0.36 -23.75 -3.93
CA GLU A 258 1.81 -23.82 -3.95
C GLU A 258 2.22 -25.29 -4.17
N THR A 259 3.12 -25.53 -5.12
CA THR A 259 3.71 -26.85 -5.34
C THR A 259 5.13 -26.88 -4.81
N GLU A 260 5.66 -28.08 -4.60
CA GLU A 260 7.05 -28.26 -4.21
C GLU A 260 8.03 -27.56 -5.17
N LYS A 261 7.74 -27.59 -6.48
CA LYS A 261 8.55 -26.92 -7.51
C LYS A 261 8.53 -25.39 -7.33
N THR A 262 7.35 -24.80 -7.11
CA THR A 262 7.26 -23.35 -6.93
C THR A 262 7.88 -22.90 -5.61
N ARG A 263 7.73 -23.70 -4.55
CA ARG A 263 8.35 -23.46 -3.25
C ARG A 263 9.88 -23.47 -3.36
N ARG A 264 10.46 -24.51 -3.97
CA ARG A 264 11.91 -24.59 -4.20
C ARG A 264 12.45 -23.41 -5.00
N ALA A 265 11.76 -23.01 -6.08
CA ALA A 265 12.18 -21.84 -6.86
C ALA A 265 12.26 -20.56 -6.02
N VAL A 266 11.30 -20.34 -5.11
CA VAL A 266 11.31 -19.21 -4.18
C VAL A 266 12.47 -19.32 -3.18
N GLU A 267 12.68 -20.49 -2.60
CA GLU A 267 13.76 -20.73 -1.64
C GLU A 267 15.15 -20.58 -2.27
N ASP A 268 15.34 -21.12 -3.47
CA ASP A 268 16.60 -21.01 -4.22
C ASP A 268 16.86 -19.56 -4.64
N CYS A 269 15.80 -18.80 -4.94
CA CYS A 269 15.92 -17.37 -5.24
C CYS A 269 16.35 -16.58 -4.00
N LEU A 270 15.65 -16.79 -2.88
CA LEU A 270 15.93 -16.10 -1.63
C LEU A 270 17.30 -16.50 -1.06
N GLY A 271 17.69 -17.77 -1.16
CA GLY A 271 18.96 -18.31 -0.69
C GLY A 271 20.20 -17.72 -1.38
N ARG A 272 20.04 -17.01 -2.51
CA ARG A 272 21.13 -16.24 -3.15
C ARG A 272 21.54 -15.01 -2.35
N PHE A 273 20.70 -14.57 -1.41
CA PHE A 273 20.97 -13.44 -0.56
C PHE A 273 21.45 -13.93 0.81
N ALA A 274 22.69 -13.61 1.18
CA ALA A 274 23.29 -14.01 2.47
C ALA A 274 22.47 -13.57 3.71
N ARG A 275 21.61 -12.56 3.53
CA ARG A 275 20.71 -12.02 4.54
C ARG A 275 19.36 -12.74 4.65
N ALA A 276 19.15 -13.83 3.90
CA ALA A 276 17.91 -14.60 3.97
C ALA A 276 17.78 -15.33 5.30
N TYR A 277 16.69 -15.10 6.02
CA TYR A 277 16.28 -15.87 7.17
C TYR A 277 15.13 -16.79 6.78
N THR A 278 15.38 -18.08 6.78
CA THR A 278 14.44 -19.12 6.34
C THR A 278 14.12 -20.13 7.44
N ASP A 279 14.54 -19.85 8.67
CA ASP A 279 14.14 -20.62 9.84
C ASP A 279 12.62 -20.43 10.10
N THR A 280 12.04 -21.41 10.77
CA THR A 280 10.64 -21.43 11.20
C THR A 280 10.42 -20.76 12.55
N THR A 281 11.49 -20.50 13.28
CA THR A 281 11.45 -19.87 14.59
C THR A 281 11.25 -18.36 14.46
N ASP A 282 10.34 -17.80 15.26
CA ASP A 282 10.16 -16.35 15.37
C ASP A 282 11.44 -15.70 15.94
N PRO A 283 12.16 -14.86 15.18
CA PRO A 283 13.42 -14.29 15.62
C PRO A 283 13.22 -13.15 16.61
N THR A 284 14.19 -12.97 17.48
CA THR A 284 14.31 -11.75 18.29
C THR A 284 14.67 -10.54 17.42
N LEU A 285 14.41 -9.33 17.92
CA LEU A 285 14.83 -8.09 17.26
C LEU A 285 16.34 -8.05 16.96
N ALA A 286 17.16 -8.64 17.83
CA ALA A 286 18.59 -8.75 17.61
C ALA A 286 18.91 -9.74 16.48
N ALA A 287 18.25 -10.91 16.47
CA ALA A 287 18.52 -11.97 15.51
C ALA A 287 18.04 -11.64 14.08
N CYS A 288 17.06 -10.76 13.91
CA CYS A 288 16.53 -10.39 12.60
C CYS A 288 17.26 -9.23 11.91
N ARG A 289 18.20 -8.56 12.61
CA ARG A 289 18.94 -7.39 12.09
C ARG A 289 19.55 -7.66 10.70
N GLY A 290 19.28 -6.75 9.76
CA GLY A 290 19.82 -6.80 8.41
C GLY A 290 19.26 -7.94 7.55
N LYS A 291 18.27 -8.70 8.04
CA LYS A 291 17.76 -9.91 7.36
C LYS A 291 16.42 -9.71 6.67
N MET A 292 16.25 -10.48 5.60
CA MET A 292 14.97 -10.73 4.94
C MET A 292 14.34 -11.98 5.54
N ILE A 293 13.25 -11.79 6.29
CA ILE A 293 12.57 -12.86 7.00
C ILE A 293 11.50 -13.47 6.10
N LEU A 294 11.71 -14.72 5.67
CA LEU A 294 10.70 -15.45 4.91
C LEU A 294 9.53 -15.82 5.81
N LEU A 295 8.33 -15.58 5.29
CA LEU A 295 7.08 -16.00 5.92
C LEU A 295 6.50 -17.19 5.14
N GLY A 296 6.43 -18.35 5.80
CA GLY A 296 5.95 -19.61 5.23
C GLY A 296 4.42 -19.73 5.23
N HIS A 297 3.88 -20.59 4.36
CA HIS A 297 2.42 -20.80 4.22
C HIS A 297 1.88 -21.85 5.17
N ALA A 298 2.66 -22.89 5.48
CA ALA A 298 2.23 -24.01 6.32
C ALA A 298 3.31 -24.41 7.33
N LYS A 299 2.89 -25.08 8.42
CA LYS A 299 3.82 -25.68 9.38
C LYS A 299 4.70 -26.72 8.67
N GLY A 300 6.00 -26.71 8.97
CA GLY A 300 6.98 -27.63 8.40
C GLY A 300 7.61 -27.19 7.07
N GLN A 301 7.23 -26.02 6.53
CA GLN A 301 7.93 -25.37 5.43
C GLN A 301 8.98 -24.37 5.96
N LYS A 302 9.97 -23.98 5.15
CA LYS A 302 10.91 -22.91 5.52
C LYS A 302 10.18 -21.58 5.72
N GLY A 303 10.76 -20.74 6.57
CA GLY A 303 10.21 -19.45 6.96
C GLY A 303 9.23 -19.57 8.13
N ILE A 304 8.98 -18.44 8.80
CA ILE A 304 8.09 -18.39 9.95
C ILE A 304 6.67 -18.72 9.50
N PRO A 305 6.02 -19.76 10.07
CA PRO A 305 4.67 -20.12 9.66
C PRO A 305 3.71 -18.99 10.05
N LEU A 306 3.03 -18.41 9.07
CA LEU A 306 1.98 -17.39 9.30
C LEU A 306 0.68 -18.03 9.81
N CYS A 307 0.75 -18.74 10.92
CA CYS A 307 -0.42 -19.12 11.70
C CYS A 307 -0.83 -17.91 12.54
N TYR A 308 -1.45 -16.91 11.90
CA TYR A 308 -2.01 -15.79 12.65
C TYR A 308 -2.99 -16.33 13.70
N ASP A 309 -2.87 -15.88 14.95
CA ASP A 309 -3.91 -16.17 15.92
C ASP A 309 -5.22 -15.58 15.40
N ARG A 310 -6.21 -16.45 15.22
CA ARG A 310 -7.55 -16.11 14.75
C ARG A 310 -8.62 -16.72 15.65
N ASP A 311 -8.24 -17.27 16.80
CA ASP A 311 -9.18 -17.89 17.71
C ASP A 311 -10.18 -16.86 18.24
N GLY A 312 -11.43 -16.96 17.78
CA GLY A 312 -12.48 -15.98 18.05
C GLY A 312 -12.32 -14.64 17.32
N ALA A 313 -11.42 -14.52 16.33
CA ALA A 313 -11.26 -13.29 15.57
C ALA A 313 -12.50 -13.00 14.70
N PRO A 314 -12.94 -11.74 14.59
CA PRO A 314 -14.03 -11.36 13.71
C PRO A 314 -13.78 -11.78 12.26
N GLY A 315 -14.83 -12.26 11.59
CA GLY A 315 -14.78 -12.57 10.16
C GLY A 315 -14.56 -11.29 9.33
N ILE A 316 -13.52 -11.29 8.50
CA ILE A 316 -13.20 -10.23 7.55
C ILE A 316 -13.09 -10.83 6.15
N ARG A 317 -13.93 -10.35 5.22
CA ARG A 317 -13.92 -10.81 3.82
C ARG A 317 -12.86 -10.07 3.01
N TRP A 318 -12.59 -10.57 1.81
CA TRP A 318 -11.68 -9.90 0.86
C TRP A 318 -12.40 -8.88 -0.03
N ASP A 319 -13.73 -8.99 -0.14
CA ASP A 319 -14.59 -8.18 -1.00
C ASP A 319 -15.74 -7.57 -0.18
N TYR A 320 -15.97 -6.28 -0.37
CA TYR A 320 -17.06 -5.51 0.24
C TYR A 320 -17.62 -4.48 -0.74
N SER A 321 -18.92 -4.60 -1.06
CA SER A 321 -19.66 -3.59 -1.84
C SER A 321 -19.84 -2.25 -1.13
N ASP A 322 -19.62 -2.21 0.19
CA ASP A 322 -19.77 -1.03 1.03
C ASP A 322 -18.49 -0.80 1.86
N ARG A 323 -17.95 0.41 1.75
CA ARG A 323 -16.68 0.81 2.40
C ARG A 323 -16.84 1.04 3.90
N GLU A 324 -18.01 1.45 4.37
CA GLU A 324 -18.27 1.63 5.80
C GLU A 324 -18.42 0.26 6.48
N VAL A 325 -19.15 -0.67 5.87
CA VAL A 325 -19.23 -2.05 6.39
C VAL A 325 -17.83 -2.70 6.39
N ARG A 326 -17.00 -2.42 5.37
CA ARG A 326 -15.60 -2.84 5.33
C ARG A 326 -14.82 -2.28 6.51
N TRP A 327 -14.92 -0.98 6.77
CA TRP A 327 -14.25 -0.29 7.86
C TRP A 327 -14.67 -0.85 9.22
N GLN A 328 -15.97 -1.02 9.47
CA GLN A 328 -16.46 -1.62 10.72
C GLN A 328 -15.88 -3.02 10.99
N ALA A 329 -15.66 -3.82 9.94
CA ALA A 329 -14.96 -5.11 10.07
C ALA A 329 -13.47 -4.96 10.42
N VAL A 330 -12.78 -3.96 9.83
CA VAL A 330 -11.40 -3.61 10.24
C VAL A 330 -11.38 -3.22 11.71
N GLN A 331 -12.24 -2.28 12.11
CA GLN A 331 -12.29 -1.76 13.47
C GLN A 331 -12.55 -2.86 14.51
N ARG A 332 -13.52 -3.76 14.27
CA ARG A 332 -13.77 -4.90 15.17
C ARG A 332 -12.55 -5.82 15.29
N THR A 333 -11.84 -6.04 14.18
CA THR A 333 -10.62 -6.86 14.18
C THR A 333 -9.50 -6.17 14.97
N LEU A 334 -9.32 -4.85 14.83
CA LEU A 334 -8.35 -4.08 15.63
C LEU A 334 -8.67 -4.15 17.12
N GLN A 335 -9.94 -3.95 17.48
CA GLN A 335 -10.40 -4.06 18.87
C GLN A 335 -10.13 -5.45 19.45
N TRP A 336 -10.38 -6.50 18.66
CA TRP A 336 -10.07 -7.88 19.05
C TRP A 336 -8.55 -8.11 19.25
N ILE A 337 -7.70 -7.63 18.33
CA ILE A 337 -6.23 -7.73 18.47
C ILE A 337 -5.77 -6.99 19.73
N VAL A 338 -6.20 -5.74 19.90
CA VAL A 338 -5.82 -4.91 21.05
C VAL A 338 -6.26 -5.52 22.38
N GLY A 339 -7.45 -6.13 22.42
CA GLY A 339 -7.97 -6.76 23.63
C GLY A 339 -7.31 -8.09 24.01
N ARG A 340 -6.55 -8.71 23.09
CA ARG A 340 -5.96 -10.05 23.28
C ARG A 340 -4.44 -10.07 23.26
N SER A 341 -3.80 -9.13 22.56
CA SER A 341 -2.36 -9.15 22.34
C SER A 341 -1.57 -8.84 23.63
N ASP A 342 -0.56 -9.66 23.93
CA ASP A 342 0.42 -9.45 24.99
C ASP A 342 1.85 -9.54 24.43
N ASN A 343 2.75 -8.65 24.82
CA ASN A 343 4.09 -8.58 24.23
C ASN A 343 4.96 -9.85 24.41
N ARG A 344 4.51 -10.80 25.24
CA ARG A 344 5.19 -12.05 25.56
C ARG A 344 4.38 -13.29 25.15
N ASP A 345 3.29 -13.12 24.40
CA ASP A 345 2.48 -14.26 23.94
C ASP A 345 3.11 -15.05 22.78
N HIS A 346 4.14 -14.48 22.12
CA HIS A 346 4.82 -15.04 20.94
C HIS A 346 3.87 -15.42 19.78
N ARG A 347 2.73 -14.73 19.67
CA ARG A 347 1.72 -14.96 18.61
C ARG A 347 1.90 -13.98 17.46
N TRP A 348 1.52 -14.39 16.26
CA TRP A 348 1.42 -13.45 15.15
C TRP A 348 -0.01 -12.94 15.02
N TYR A 349 -0.18 -11.62 15.04
CA TYR A 349 -1.44 -10.97 14.69
C TYR A 349 -1.32 -10.33 13.32
N SER A 350 -2.42 -10.28 12.57
CA SER A 350 -2.47 -9.50 11.35
C SER A 350 -3.87 -9.08 10.99
N ILE A 351 -3.93 -7.88 10.41
CA ILE A 351 -5.13 -7.33 9.82
C ILE A 351 -4.85 -6.92 8.38
N GLY A 352 -5.76 -7.30 7.48
CA GLY A 352 -5.82 -6.74 6.14
C GLY A 352 -6.77 -5.56 6.15
N CYS A 353 -6.33 -4.42 5.65
CA CYS A 353 -7.11 -3.21 5.41
C CYS A 353 -7.36 -3.01 3.90
N ASN A 354 -6.81 -3.87 3.06
CA ASN A 354 -7.09 -3.96 1.63
C ASN A 354 -8.50 -4.52 1.36
N SER A 355 -9.11 -4.14 0.24
CA SER A 355 -10.41 -4.62 -0.22
C SER A 355 -10.68 -4.20 -1.65
N TYR A 356 -11.62 -4.87 -2.32
CA TYR A 356 -12.22 -4.40 -3.56
C TYR A 356 -13.70 -4.80 -3.59
N HIS A 357 -14.42 -4.45 -4.66
CA HIS A 357 -15.70 -5.07 -4.98
C HIS A 357 -15.93 -5.14 -6.48
N VAL A 358 -16.38 -6.30 -6.94
CA VAL A 358 -16.91 -6.47 -8.30
C VAL A 358 -18.31 -7.08 -8.18
N PRO A 359 -19.34 -6.49 -8.81
CA PRO A 359 -20.68 -7.09 -8.76
C PRO A 359 -20.66 -8.51 -9.35
N GLY A 360 -21.27 -9.44 -8.63
CA GLY A 360 -21.53 -10.78 -9.16
C GLY A 360 -22.62 -10.77 -10.24
N GLY A 361 -22.72 -11.84 -11.02
CA GLY A 361 -23.80 -12.02 -11.99
C GLY A 361 -23.36 -12.71 -13.28
N SER A 362 -24.23 -12.67 -14.29
CA SER A 362 -23.91 -13.19 -15.63
C SER A 362 -22.77 -12.40 -16.28
N TYR A 363 -22.13 -12.98 -17.30
CA TYR A 363 -21.08 -12.31 -18.09
C TYR A 363 -21.53 -10.91 -18.58
N TRP A 364 -22.76 -10.81 -19.08
CA TRP A 364 -23.34 -9.54 -19.51
C TRP A 364 -23.58 -8.56 -18.37
N GLY A 365 -23.96 -9.05 -17.18
CA GLY A 365 -24.11 -8.22 -15.98
C GLY A 365 -22.78 -7.62 -15.54
N ILE A 366 -21.73 -8.42 -15.50
CA ILE A 366 -20.36 -7.97 -15.19
C ILE A 366 -19.91 -6.96 -16.24
N TYR A 367 -20.07 -7.24 -17.54
CA TYR A 367 -19.69 -6.33 -18.61
C TYR A 367 -20.39 -4.97 -18.51
N LYS A 368 -21.69 -4.95 -18.21
CA LYS A 368 -22.43 -3.71 -17.93
C LYS A 368 -21.87 -2.97 -16.71
N ALA A 369 -21.55 -3.69 -15.63
CA ALA A 369 -20.92 -3.08 -14.45
C ALA A 369 -19.56 -2.44 -14.78
N LEU A 370 -18.77 -3.05 -15.67
CA LEU A 370 -17.50 -2.47 -16.12
C LEU A 370 -17.71 -1.17 -16.91
N ILE A 371 -18.60 -1.17 -17.89
CA ILE A 371 -18.89 0.04 -18.70
C ILE A 371 -19.45 1.17 -17.82
N ASN A 372 -20.31 0.83 -16.86
CA ASN A 372 -20.93 1.79 -15.97
C ASN A 372 -20.04 2.14 -14.75
N HIS A 373 -18.81 1.62 -14.68
CA HIS A 373 -17.90 1.77 -13.52
C HIS A 373 -18.59 1.47 -12.18
N SER A 374 -19.48 0.48 -12.16
CA SER A 374 -20.27 0.07 -11.00
C SER A 374 -19.52 -0.95 -10.13
N PHE A 375 -18.24 -0.69 -9.84
CA PHE A 375 -17.37 -1.52 -9.01
C PHE A 375 -16.57 -0.62 -8.05
N LEU A 376 -15.93 -1.22 -7.03
CA LEU A 376 -15.04 -0.50 -6.13
C LEU A 376 -13.61 -1.04 -6.28
N SER A 377 -12.73 -0.21 -6.80
CA SER A 377 -11.30 -0.51 -6.90
C SER A 377 -10.63 -0.56 -5.52
N PRO A 378 -9.46 -1.23 -5.42
CA PRO A 378 -8.58 -1.14 -4.26
C PRO A 378 -8.32 0.30 -3.81
N LYS A 379 -8.09 1.23 -4.75
CA LYS A 379 -7.87 2.65 -4.46
C LYS A 379 -9.06 3.29 -3.75
N GLN A 380 -10.28 3.06 -4.22
CA GLN A 380 -11.49 3.64 -3.62
C GLN A 380 -11.78 3.11 -2.22
N HIS A 381 -11.43 1.84 -1.96
CA HIS A 381 -11.49 1.24 -0.62
C HIS A 381 -10.40 1.77 0.29
N ALA A 382 -9.17 1.91 -0.20
CA ALA A 382 -8.03 2.46 0.52
C ALA A 382 -8.28 3.91 0.94
N ASP A 383 -8.78 4.77 0.04
CA ASP A 383 -9.09 6.18 0.34
C ASP A 383 -10.03 6.32 1.54
N TYR A 384 -10.98 5.40 1.68
CA TYR A 384 -11.89 5.37 2.82
C TYR A 384 -11.24 4.72 4.06
N THR A 385 -10.80 3.48 3.91
CA THR A 385 -10.32 2.65 5.02
C THR A 385 -9.09 3.26 5.69
N ASN A 386 -8.16 3.82 4.91
CA ASN A 386 -6.93 4.41 5.43
C ASN A 386 -7.18 5.72 6.19
N TRP A 387 -8.15 6.53 5.76
CA TRP A 387 -8.60 7.72 6.51
C TRP A 387 -9.18 7.32 7.86
N HIS A 388 -10.13 6.40 7.86
CA HIS A 388 -10.77 5.94 9.08
C HIS A 388 -9.79 5.21 10.02
N LEU A 389 -8.84 4.44 9.47
CA LEU A 389 -7.76 3.84 10.25
C LEU A 389 -6.88 4.89 10.92
N SER A 390 -6.44 5.91 10.18
CA SER A 390 -5.64 7.02 10.72
C SER A 390 -6.38 7.73 11.86
N ASN A 391 -7.66 8.04 11.66
CA ASN A 391 -8.49 8.64 12.71
C ASN A 391 -8.65 7.72 13.92
N TYR A 392 -8.85 6.42 13.72
CA TYR A 392 -8.99 5.47 14.80
C TYR A 392 -7.72 5.37 15.64
N LEU A 393 -6.54 5.35 14.99
CA LEU A 393 -5.25 5.36 15.68
C LEU A 393 -5.10 6.61 16.56
N THR A 394 -5.36 7.80 16.01
CA THR A 394 -5.25 9.07 16.74
C THR A 394 -6.19 9.15 17.93
N HIS A 395 -7.46 8.77 17.76
CA HIS A 395 -8.47 9.03 18.79
C HIS A 395 -8.63 7.89 19.81
N HIS A 396 -8.15 6.68 19.51
CA HIS A 396 -8.39 5.51 20.37
C HIS A 396 -7.13 4.74 20.76
N LEU A 397 -6.03 4.85 20.01
CA LEU A 397 -4.82 4.05 20.22
C LEU A 397 -3.56 4.89 20.39
N TRP A 398 -3.68 6.22 20.50
CA TRP A 398 -2.53 7.12 20.53
C TRP A 398 -1.84 7.18 21.90
N GLU A 399 -2.63 7.32 22.98
CA GLU A 399 -2.15 7.62 24.34
C GLU A 399 -1.19 6.59 24.94
N ARG A 400 -1.21 5.34 24.47
CA ARG A 400 -0.36 4.27 25.00
C ARG A 400 0.14 3.35 23.91
N ARG A 401 1.13 2.55 24.24
CA ARG A 401 1.64 1.51 23.35
C ARG A 401 0.55 0.45 23.08
N HIS A 402 0.36 0.13 21.81
CA HIS A 402 -0.56 -0.90 21.33
C HIS A 402 0.12 -1.77 20.28
N ARG A 403 -0.03 -3.09 20.41
CA ARG A 403 0.46 -4.06 19.44
C ARG A 403 -0.68 -4.47 18.51
N LEU A 404 -0.55 -4.13 17.24
CA LEU A 404 -1.54 -4.45 16.19
C LEU A 404 -1.10 -5.61 15.30
N GLY A 405 0.14 -6.10 15.49
CA GLY A 405 0.77 -7.09 14.61
C GLY A 405 1.01 -6.51 13.21
N VAL A 406 0.89 -7.36 12.18
CA VAL A 406 1.10 -6.95 10.78
C VAL A 406 -0.17 -6.28 10.22
N VAL A 407 -0.09 -4.97 9.98
CA VAL A 407 -1.19 -4.16 9.41
C VAL A 407 -0.94 -3.94 7.92
N LYS A 408 -1.71 -4.60 7.05
CA LYS A 408 -1.53 -4.55 5.58
C LYS A 408 -2.51 -3.58 4.95
N VAL A 409 -2.01 -2.55 4.27
CA VAL A 409 -2.83 -1.56 3.57
C VAL A 409 -2.58 -1.59 2.05
N ASP A 410 -3.59 -1.16 1.29
CA ASP A 410 -3.38 -0.69 -0.08
C ASP A 410 -3.12 0.82 -0.04
N PHE A 411 -2.34 1.32 -1.00
CA PHE A 411 -1.96 2.73 -1.15
C PHE A 411 -1.42 3.32 0.16
N VAL A 412 -0.36 2.71 0.66
CA VAL A 412 0.34 3.19 1.86
C VAL A 412 0.86 4.61 1.65
N TYR A 413 0.92 5.39 2.74
CA TYR A 413 1.42 6.75 2.72
C TYR A 413 2.16 7.10 4.01
N PRO A 414 3.04 8.12 4.00
CA PRO A 414 3.96 8.39 5.10
C PRO A 414 3.28 8.60 6.46
N TYR A 415 2.21 9.39 6.52
CA TYR A 415 1.57 9.76 7.79
C TYR A 415 0.99 8.54 8.52
N LEU A 416 0.18 7.72 7.85
CA LEU A 416 -0.37 6.50 8.44
C LEU A 416 0.72 5.49 8.82
N THR A 417 1.77 5.38 8.00
CA THR A 417 2.89 4.48 8.31
C THR A 417 3.59 4.91 9.59
N LYS A 418 3.87 6.21 9.76
CA LYS A 418 4.45 6.76 10.97
C LYS A 418 3.52 6.57 12.18
N GLN A 419 2.21 6.75 12.03
CA GLN A 419 1.26 6.45 13.12
C GLN A 419 1.33 4.98 13.55
N LEU A 420 1.31 4.04 12.59
CA LEU A 420 1.41 2.62 12.89
C LEU A 420 2.72 2.27 13.60
N ILE A 421 3.84 2.87 13.19
CA ILE A 421 5.13 2.70 13.87
C ILE A 421 5.04 3.22 15.31
N LEU A 422 4.49 4.42 15.51
CA LEU A 422 4.38 5.07 16.82
C LEU A 422 3.47 4.31 17.80
N THR A 423 2.61 3.39 17.34
CA THR A 423 1.88 2.49 18.25
C THR A 423 2.81 1.58 19.06
N ASN A 424 4.05 1.36 18.60
CA ASN A 424 5.06 0.58 19.34
C ASN A 424 5.73 1.35 20.48
N PHE A 425 5.47 2.64 20.60
CA PHE A 425 6.13 3.56 21.52
C PHE A 425 5.13 4.14 22.53
N GLU A 426 5.65 4.60 23.67
CA GLU A 426 4.89 5.32 24.71
C GLU A 426 4.98 6.84 24.51
#